data_AF-E6PXL2-F1
#
_entry.id   AF-E6PXL2-F1
#
_cell.length_a   1.000
_cell.length_b   1.000
_cell.length_c   1.000
_cell.angle_alpha   90.00
_cell.angle_beta   90.00
_cell.angle_gamma   90.00
#
_symmetry.space_group_name_H-M   'P 1'
#
loop_
_entity.id
_entity.type
_entity.pdbx_description
1 polymer ?
#
loop_
_entity_poly.entity_id
_entity_poly.type
_entity_poly.pdbx_seq_one_letter_code
_entity_poly.pdbx_strand_id
1 'polypeptide(L)'
;MDVLVRTELALNPHSSTQASAEPPDAEIRKIASLVLTQAMMGVEDVVHDAEKPATGRVQVVLEQVYRAKDRIYIRYSVANETKAPFRVTTPDVCAPVPTEHPISLVSLRNHQITSRTFTTFKAKQVSGIDVMQADSGTRDLAPGEKTTGVISIGTSTDNPPQVYQLNFGADQNGPLKVEAVL
;
A
#
# COMPACT_ATOMS: atom_id res chain seq x y z
N MET A 1 -31.23 47.73 58.13
CA MET A 1 -30.44 48.04 56.93
C MET A 1 -30.32 46.75 56.15
N ASP A 2 -30.72 46.79 54.88
CA ASP A 2 -30.52 45.81 53.79
C ASP A 2 -31.13 44.38 53.91
N VAL A 3 -31.89 43.76 52.98
CA VAL A 3 -32.12 43.87 51.50
C VAL A 3 -31.06 43.06 50.69
N LEU A 4 -31.33 42.07 49.81
CA LEU A 4 -32.56 41.58 49.11
C LEU A 4 -32.62 40.02 49.00
N VAL A 5 -33.79 39.43 49.26
CA VAL A 5 -34.53 38.36 48.54
C VAL A 5 -33.82 37.27 47.68
N ARG A 6 -34.19 36.01 48.01
CA ARG A 6 -34.46 34.79 47.17
C ARG A 6 -34.12 34.77 45.66
N THR A 7 -33.74 33.60 45.15
CA THR A 7 -34.59 32.70 44.31
C THR A 7 -33.84 31.41 43.92
N GLU A 8 -34.49 30.25 43.99
CA GLU A 8 -34.02 28.98 43.40
C GLU A 8 -34.22 28.98 41.88
N LEU A 9 -33.26 28.46 41.12
CA LEU A 9 -33.51 28.00 39.75
C LEU A 9 -32.52 26.90 39.36
N ALA A 10 -33.03 25.69 39.22
CA ALA A 10 -32.29 24.59 38.60
C ALA A 10 -32.13 24.91 37.11
N LEU A 11 -30.90 24.78 36.59
CA LEU A 11 -30.64 24.89 35.16
C LEU A 11 -29.65 23.80 34.72
N ASN A 12 -30.16 22.77 34.07
CA ASN A 12 -29.38 21.98 33.12
C ASN A 12 -29.30 22.79 31.82
N PRO A 13 -28.12 22.87 31.19
CA PRO A 13 -28.06 22.96 29.74
C PRO A 13 -27.20 21.85 29.13
N HIS A 14 -27.81 21.17 28.18
CA HIS A 14 -27.25 20.26 27.19
C HIS A 14 -25.89 20.71 26.62
N SER A 15 -25.04 19.75 26.25
CA SER A 15 -24.66 19.57 24.83
C SER A 15 -23.80 18.32 24.62
N SER A 16 -24.22 17.48 23.68
CA SER A 16 -23.41 16.37 23.17
C SER A 16 -22.28 16.92 22.30
N THR A 17 -21.07 16.93 22.81
CA THR A 17 -19.85 17.16 22.01
C THR A 17 -18.76 16.18 22.43
N GLN A 18 -18.94 14.89 22.12
CA GLN A 18 -17.77 14.02 21.91
C GLN A 18 -17.14 14.42 20.57
N ALA A 19 -16.31 15.46 20.65
CA ALA A 19 -15.33 15.76 19.64
C ALA A 19 -14.43 14.53 19.40
N SER A 20 -13.84 14.49 18.20
CA SER A 20 -12.79 13.54 17.82
C SER A 20 -11.85 13.23 18.97
N ALA A 21 -11.85 11.98 19.44
CA ALA A 21 -10.91 11.55 20.48
C ALA A 21 -9.49 11.67 19.93
N GLU A 22 -8.67 12.54 20.52
CA GLU A 22 -7.22 12.51 20.29
C GLU A 22 -6.70 11.14 20.74
N PRO A 23 -5.84 10.47 19.96
CA PRO A 23 -5.27 9.19 20.35
C PRO A 23 -4.46 9.38 21.65
N PRO A 24 -4.64 8.52 22.68
CA PRO A 24 -3.96 8.70 23.96
C PRO A 24 -2.43 8.68 23.83
N ASP A 25 -1.71 9.42 24.67
CA ASP A 25 -0.24 9.59 24.62
C ASP A 25 0.59 8.30 24.47
N ALA A 26 0.06 7.17 24.94
CA ALA A 26 0.70 5.86 24.79
C ALA A 26 0.64 5.34 23.34
N GLU A 27 -0.47 5.59 22.64
CA GLU A 27 -0.65 5.28 21.23
C GLU A 27 0.20 6.21 20.36
N ILE A 28 0.21 7.52 20.64
CA ILE A 28 1.10 8.49 19.97
C ILE A 28 2.57 8.06 20.11
N ARG A 29 3.02 7.72 21.33
CA ARG A 29 4.40 7.25 21.55
C ARG A 29 4.70 5.95 20.81
N LYS A 30 3.76 5.01 20.76
CA LYS A 30 3.91 3.74 20.01
C LYS A 30 4.02 3.99 18.50
N ILE A 31 3.20 4.89 17.94
CA ILE A 31 3.27 5.31 16.54
C ILE A 31 4.61 5.97 16.26
N ALA A 32 5.04 6.93 17.08
CA ALA A 32 6.33 7.61 16.93
C ALA A 32 7.52 6.65 16.99
N SER A 33 7.52 5.67 17.90
CA SER A 33 8.55 4.63 17.97
C SER A 33 8.56 3.72 16.75
N LEU A 34 7.39 3.37 16.21
CA LEU A 34 7.27 2.57 14.98
C LEU A 34 7.83 3.34 13.78
N VAL A 35 7.43 4.59 13.59
CA VAL A 35 7.90 5.47 12.52
C VAL A 35 9.41 5.68 12.61
N LEU A 36 9.95 5.93 13.81
CA LEU A 36 11.40 6.03 14.03
C LEU A 36 12.12 4.73 13.65
N THR A 37 11.58 3.57 14.04
CA THR A 37 12.15 2.26 13.69
C THR A 37 12.12 2.03 12.18
N GLN A 38 11.02 2.37 11.50
CA GLN A 38 10.89 2.29 10.04
C GLN A 38 11.88 3.22 9.32
N ALA A 39 12.06 4.44 9.81
CA ALA A 39 13.05 5.39 9.28
C ALA A 39 14.49 4.90 9.48
N MET A 40 14.82 4.35 10.66
CA MET A 40 16.13 3.72 10.93
C MET A 40 16.39 2.48 10.06
N MET A 41 15.33 1.76 9.67
CA MET A 41 15.41 0.65 8.72
C MET A 41 15.43 1.13 7.26
N GLY A 42 15.16 2.40 6.94
CA GLY A 42 15.07 2.86 5.54
C GLY A 42 13.88 2.27 4.79
N VAL A 43 12.72 2.13 5.45
CA VAL A 43 11.45 1.81 4.79
C VAL A 43 10.95 3.08 4.07
N GLU A 44 10.68 2.96 2.77
CA GLU A 44 10.13 4.00 1.92
C GLU A 44 8.68 3.63 1.55
N ASP A 45 7.72 4.54 1.71
CA ASP A 45 6.32 4.30 1.28
C ASP A 45 6.19 4.33 -0.25
N VAL A 46 5.22 3.59 -0.80
CA VAL A 46 4.93 3.59 -2.24
C VAL A 46 3.75 4.52 -2.53
N VAL A 47 4.00 5.54 -3.36
CA VAL A 47 2.98 6.45 -3.87
C VAL A 47 2.17 5.73 -4.95
N HIS A 48 0.86 6.00 -5.03
CA HIS A 48 -0.01 5.41 -6.04
C HIS A 48 -0.70 6.50 -6.87
N ASP A 49 -0.82 6.28 -8.18
CA ASP A 49 -1.62 7.14 -9.07
C ASP A 49 -3.06 7.27 -8.52
N ALA A 50 -3.65 8.46 -8.64
CA ALA A 50 -5.03 8.71 -8.23
C ALA A 50 -6.03 8.15 -9.25
N GLU A 51 -6.13 6.82 -9.34
CA GLU A 51 -7.09 6.11 -10.18
C GLU A 51 -8.34 5.70 -9.37
N LYS A 52 -9.51 5.71 -10.02
CA LYS A 52 -10.75 5.26 -9.37
C LYS A 52 -10.65 3.74 -9.09
N PRO A 53 -10.85 3.28 -7.84
CA PRO A 53 -10.77 1.86 -7.53
C PRO A 53 -11.71 1.04 -8.42
N ALA A 54 -11.20 -0.06 -8.98
CA ALA A 54 -11.96 -0.91 -9.90
C ALA A 54 -12.99 -1.74 -9.11
N THR A 55 -14.17 -1.16 -8.90
CA THR A 55 -15.26 -1.77 -8.13
C THR A 55 -15.61 -3.16 -8.63
N GLY A 56 -15.65 -4.15 -7.72
CA GLY A 56 -16.00 -5.52 -8.07
C GLY A 56 -14.82 -6.38 -8.58
N ARG A 57 -13.58 -5.86 -8.48
CA ARG A 57 -12.34 -6.59 -8.76
C ARG A 57 -11.56 -6.92 -7.49
N VAL A 58 -10.58 -7.80 -7.61
CA VAL A 58 -9.51 -7.85 -6.62
C VAL A 58 -8.59 -6.64 -6.84
N GLN A 59 -8.28 -5.92 -5.77
CA GLN A 59 -7.36 -4.79 -5.79
C GLN A 59 -6.06 -5.16 -5.10
N VAL A 60 -4.94 -4.65 -5.62
CA VAL A 60 -3.62 -4.80 -5.01
C VAL A 60 -2.95 -3.43 -4.92
N VAL A 61 -2.45 -3.12 -3.73
CA VAL A 61 -1.72 -1.88 -3.43
C VAL A 61 -0.36 -2.26 -2.89
N LEU A 62 0.72 -1.79 -3.51
CA LEU A 62 2.04 -1.80 -2.89
C LEU A 62 2.03 -0.72 -1.80
N GLU A 63 2.32 -1.11 -0.57
CA GLU A 63 2.24 -0.20 0.58
C GLU A 63 3.61 0.43 0.84
N GLN A 64 4.65 -0.40 0.94
CA GLN A 64 5.99 0.03 1.38
C GLN A 64 7.08 -0.82 0.73
N VAL A 65 8.27 -0.25 0.58
CA VAL A 65 9.47 -0.96 0.16
C VAL A 65 10.64 -0.73 1.11
N TYR A 66 11.46 -1.75 1.29
CA TYR A 66 12.70 -1.67 2.05
C TYR A 66 13.85 -2.21 1.20
N ARG A 67 14.90 -1.41 1.03
CA ARG A 67 16.06 -1.73 0.19
C ARG A 67 17.22 -2.22 1.05
N ALA A 68 17.56 -3.49 0.91
CA ALA A 68 18.82 -4.07 1.38
C ALA A 68 19.87 -4.04 0.25
N LYS A 69 21.09 -4.48 0.56
CA LYS A 69 22.25 -4.38 -0.36
C LYS A 69 22.07 -5.12 -1.69
N ASP A 70 21.41 -6.28 -1.66
CA ASP A 70 21.20 -7.20 -2.80
C ASP A 70 19.71 -7.45 -3.08
N ARG A 71 18.78 -6.79 -2.34
CA ARG A 71 17.34 -7.12 -2.37
C ARG A 71 16.44 -5.92 -2.14
N ILE A 72 15.24 -5.98 -2.71
CA ILE A 72 14.10 -5.17 -2.30
C ILE A 72 13.08 -6.08 -1.61
N TYR A 73 12.64 -5.67 -0.42
CA TYR A 73 11.45 -6.20 0.24
C TYR A 73 10.27 -5.31 -0.13
N ILE A 74 9.19 -5.90 -0.65
CA ILE A 74 7.98 -5.19 -1.08
C ILE A 74 6.82 -5.69 -0.22
N ARG A 75 6.26 -4.77 0.58
CA ARG A 75 5.03 -4.98 1.33
C ARG A 75 3.86 -4.52 0.47
N TYR A 76 2.84 -5.37 0.36
CA TYR A 76 1.63 -5.10 -0.40
C TYR A 76 0.40 -5.56 0.37
N SER A 77 -0.77 -5.04 -0.02
CA SER A 77 -2.05 -5.61 0.39
C SER A 77 -2.94 -5.98 -0.78
N VAL A 78 -3.75 -7.01 -0.57
CA VAL A 78 -4.73 -7.54 -1.51
C VAL A 78 -6.10 -7.43 -0.87
N ALA A 79 -7.04 -6.77 -1.54
CA ALA A 79 -8.44 -6.64 -1.11
C ALA A 79 -9.36 -7.27 -2.16
N ASN A 80 -10.21 -8.21 -1.75
CA ASN A 80 -11.13 -8.89 -2.65
C ASN A 80 -12.50 -8.19 -2.67
N GLU A 81 -12.72 -7.24 -3.59
CA GLU A 81 -14.05 -6.64 -3.78
C GLU A 81 -14.97 -7.44 -4.72
N THR A 82 -14.53 -8.61 -5.19
CA THR A 82 -15.37 -9.47 -6.04
C THR A 82 -16.47 -10.16 -5.22
N LYS A 83 -17.40 -10.84 -5.91
CA LYS A 83 -18.44 -11.66 -5.28
C LYS A 83 -18.02 -13.12 -5.03
N ALA A 84 -16.78 -13.49 -5.32
CA ALA A 84 -16.27 -14.85 -5.21
C ALA A 84 -14.99 -14.91 -4.36
N PRO A 85 -14.61 -16.08 -3.81
CA PRO A 85 -13.31 -16.23 -3.17
C PRO A 85 -12.16 -15.99 -4.16
N PHE A 86 -11.08 -15.38 -3.68
CA PHE A 86 -9.84 -15.19 -4.45
C PHE A 86 -8.66 -15.88 -3.75
N ARG A 87 -7.95 -16.76 -4.46
CA ARG A 87 -6.79 -17.47 -3.93
C ARG A 87 -5.55 -16.58 -4.03
N VAL A 88 -5.08 -16.07 -2.89
CA VAL A 88 -3.80 -15.35 -2.82
C VAL A 88 -2.66 -16.35 -2.91
N THR A 89 -1.78 -16.12 -3.88
CA THR A 89 -0.51 -16.84 -4.08
C THR A 89 0.65 -15.86 -3.97
N THR A 90 1.88 -16.39 -3.89
CA THR A 90 3.08 -15.59 -4.19
C THR A 90 2.97 -15.04 -5.62
N PRO A 91 3.14 -13.72 -5.85
CA PRO A 91 3.10 -13.16 -7.20
C PRO A 91 4.35 -13.51 -8.00
N ASP A 92 4.21 -13.71 -9.30
CA ASP A 92 5.37 -13.71 -10.21
C ASP A 92 5.85 -12.27 -10.39
N VAL A 93 7.16 -12.03 -10.36
CA VAL A 93 7.74 -10.70 -10.60
C VAL A 93 8.56 -10.71 -11.87
N CYS A 94 8.44 -9.64 -12.66
CA CYS A 94 9.31 -9.38 -13.80
C CYS A 94 9.81 -7.93 -13.71
N ALA A 95 10.97 -7.62 -14.31
CA ALA A 95 11.40 -6.25 -14.58
C ALA A 95 11.40 -5.98 -16.10
N PRO A 96 10.28 -5.54 -16.69
CA PRO A 96 10.25 -5.11 -18.09
C PRO A 96 11.21 -3.95 -18.32
N VAL A 97 12.00 -3.99 -19.39
CA VAL A 97 12.97 -2.92 -19.72
C VAL A 97 12.30 -1.90 -20.62
N PRO A 98 12.14 -0.62 -20.19
CA PRO A 98 11.61 0.46 -21.02
C PRO A 98 12.43 0.65 -22.30
N THR A 99 11.75 0.82 -23.43
CA THR A 99 12.39 1.28 -24.68
C THR A 99 12.14 2.76 -24.95
N GLU A 100 11.08 3.31 -24.36
CA GLU A 100 10.74 4.73 -24.37
C GLU A 100 10.74 5.26 -22.93
N HIS A 101 11.13 6.51 -22.74
CA HIS A 101 11.22 7.16 -21.42
C HIS A 101 10.38 8.45 -21.41
N PRO A 102 9.04 8.34 -21.52
CA PRO A 102 8.14 9.51 -21.54
C PRO A 102 8.11 10.27 -20.21
N ILE A 103 8.45 9.58 -19.12
CA ILE A 103 8.64 10.13 -17.78
C ILE A 103 9.95 9.55 -17.23
N SER A 104 10.70 10.34 -16.46
CA SER A 104 11.91 9.87 -15.78
C SER A 104 11.58 8.81 -14.73
N LEU A 105 12.24 7.65 -14.79
CA LEU A 105 12.11 6.60 -13.76
C LEU A 105 12.55 7.10 -12.38
N VAL A 106 13.50 8.05 -12.32
CA VAL A 106 13.93 8.68 -11.06
C VAL A 106 12.80 9.50 -10.43
N SER A 107 11.96 10.15 -11.26
CA SER A 107 10.78 10.90 -10.81
C SER A 107 9.61 10.00 -10.40
N LEU A 108 9.65 8.72 -10.76
CA LEU A 108 8.65 7.71 -10.40
C LEU A 108 9.18 6.71 -9.37
N ARG A 109 10.34 6.93 -8.74
CA ARG A 109 10.87 6.03 -7.72
C ARG A 109 9.85 5.88 -6.57
N ASN A 110 9.59 4.63 -6.17
CA ASN A 110 8.56 4.24 -5.21
C ASN A 110 7.14 4.63 -5.67
N HIS A 111 6.80 4.40 -6.93
CA HIS A 111 5.48 4.73 -7.46
C HIS A 111 4.80 3.52 -8.10
N GLN A 112 3.64 3.11 -7.58
CA GLN A 112 2.71 2.24 -8.27
C GLN A 112 2.04 3.05 -9.38
N ILE A 113 2.23 2.63 -10.63
CA ILE A 113 1.80 3.36 -11.83
C ILE A 113 0.57 2.70 -12.45
N THR A 114 -0.31 3.48 -13.07
CA THR A 114 -1.42 2.89 -13.85
C THR A 114 -0.90 2.05 -15.02
N SER A 115 -1.68 1.05 -15.44
CA SER A 115 -1.39 0.27 -16.64
C SER A 115 -1.28 1.17 -17.89
N ARG A 116 -2.03 2.29 -17.94
CA ARG A 116 -1.88 3.32 -18.97
C ARG A 116 -0.47 3.89 -18.98
N THR A 117 0.02 4.38 -17.84
CA THR A 117 1.39 4.89 -17.68
C THR A 117 2.41 3.82 -18.09
N PHE A 118 2.24 2.57 -17.65
CA PHE A 118 3.11 1.45 -18.03
C PHE A 118 3.21 1.25 -19.56
N THR A 119 2.08 1.27 -20.29
CA THR A 119 2.10 1.11 -21.76
C THR A 119 2.86 2.21 -22.51
N THR A 120 3.12 3.37 -21.88
CA THR A 120 3.89 4.46 -22.50
C THR A 120 5.40 4.19 -22.52
N PHE A 121 5.93 3.35 -21.63
CA PHE A 121 7.35 2.95 -21.63
C PHE A 121 7.73 1.98 -22.76
N LYS A 122 6.73 1.44 -23.47
CA LYS A 122 6.87 0.38 -24.50
C LYS A 122 7.75 -0.79 -24.04
N ALA A 123 7.71 -1.08 -22.74
CA ALA A 123 8.71 -1.93 -22.11
C ALA A 123 8.74 -3.34 -22.70
N LYS A 124 9.93 -3.81 -23.06
CA LYS A 124 10.16 -5.18 -23.50
C LYS A 124 10.09 -6.10 -22.28
N GLN A 125 9.27 -7.13 -22.38
CA GLN A 125 9.19 -8.15 -21.33
C GLN A 125 10.50 -8.94 -21.27
N VAL A 126 11.03 -9.10 -20.06
CA VAL A 126 12.24 -9.88 -19.76
C VAL A 126 11.84 -11.09 -18.92
N SER A 127 12.71 -12.08 -18.82
CA SER A 127 12.57 -13.22 -17.91
C SER A 127 12.18 -12.78 -16.49
N GLY A 128 11.42 -13.62 -15.80
CA GLY A 128 11.01 -13.38 -14.42
C GLY A 128 12.20 -13.23 -13.47
N ILE A 129 11.97 -12.48 -12.38
CA ILE A 129 12.87 -12.35 -11.25
C ILE A 129 12.43 -13.35 -10.20
N ASP A 130 13.37 -14.16 -9.70
CA ASP A 130 13.10 -15.10 -8.62
C ASP A 130 12.69 -14.37 -7.34
N VAL A 131 11.49 -14.67 -6.84
CA VAL A 131 11.02 -14.23 -5.52
C VAL A 131 11.73 -15.05 -4.47
N MET A 132 12.70 -14.44 -3.78
CA MET A 132 13.62 -15.12 -2.87
C MET A 132 12.98 -15.51 -1.53
N GLN A 133 11.92 -14.79 -1.15
CA GLN A 133 11.13 -15.04 0.06
C GLN A 133 9.75 -14.44 -0.14
N ALA A 134 8.71 -15.14 0.33
CA ALA A 134 7.35 -14.62 0.37
C ALA A 134 6.72 -14.97 1.73
N ASP A 135 6.36 -13.94 2.49
CA ASP A 135 5.47 -14.05 3.65
C ASP A 135 4.08 -13.57 3.25
N SER A 136 3.45 -14.39 2.41
CA SER A 136 2.09 -14.25 1.91
C SER A 136 1.46 -15.64 1.94
N GLY A 137 1.18 -16.13 3.16
CA GLY A 137 0.67 -17.48 3.39
C GLY A 137 -0.51 -17.79 2.48
N THR A 138 -0.34 -18.80 1.62
CA THR A 138 -1.26 -19.10 0.50
C THR A 138 -2.66 -19.42 1.03
N ARG A 139 -3.60 -18.49 0.84
CA ARG A 139 -4.93 -18.53 1.44
C ARG A 139 -5.99 -18.00 0.50
N ASP A 140 -7.23 -18.40 0.73
CA ASP A 140 -8.38 -17.78 0.09
C ASP A 140 -8.78 -16.50 0.85
N LEU A 141 -9.17 -15.48 0.10
CA LEU A 141 -9.85 -14.28 0.58
C LEU A 141 -11.33 -14.40 0.27
N ALA A 142 -12.18 -14.31 1.29
CA ALA A 142 -13.61 -14.14 1.10
C ALA A 142 -13.94 -12.79 0.41
N PRO A 143 -15.12 -12.66 -0.22
CA PRO A 143 -15.66 -11.37 -0.64
C PRO A 143 -15.63 -10.33 0.49
N GLY A 144 -15.06 -9.16 0.22
CA GLY A 144 -14.85 -8.07 1.18
C GLY A 144 -13.61 -8.22 2.07
N GLU A 145 -12.83 -9.30 1.96
CA GLU A 145 -11.67 -9.53 2.81
C GLU A 145 -10.40 -8.85 2.28
N LYS A 146 -9.56 -8.34 3.20
CA LYS A 146 -8.23 -7.78 2.92
C LYS A 146 -7.14 -8.59 3.63
N THR A 147 -5.99 -8.76 2.97
CA THR A 147 -4.76 -9.29 3.58
C THR A 147 -3.55 -8.43 3.20
N THR A 148 -2.51 -8.48 4.01
CA THR A 148 -1.17 -7.98 3.66
C THR A 148 -0.26 -9.16 3.34
N GLY A 149 0.76 -8.95 2.53
CA GLY A 149 1.86 -9.87 2.29
C GLY A 149 3.17 -9.13 2.08
N VAL A 150 4.29 -9.84 2.20
CA VAL A 150 5.62 -9.31 1.90
C VAL A 150 6.34 -10.28 0.97
N ILE A 151 6.94 -9.77 -0.12
CA ILE A 151 7.89 -10.51 -0.95
C ILE A 151 9.27 -9.88 -0.87
N SER A 152 10.31 -10.65 -1.20
CA SER A 152 11.64 -10.12 -1.50
C SER A 152 12.11 -10.59 -2.88
N ILE A 153 12.75 -9.67 -3.60
CA ILE A 153 13.32 -9.90 -4.93
C ILE A 153 14.79 -9.49 -4.95
N GLY A 154 15.61 -10.20 -5.73
CA GLY A 154 17.03 -9.86 -5.91
C GLY A 154 17.20 -8.63 -6.81
N THR A 155 18.16 -7.76 -6.49
CA THR A 155 18.47 -6.55 -7.27
C THR A 155 19.96 -6.31 -7.41
N SER A 156 20.34 -5.61 -8.49
CA SER A 156 21.70 -5.07 -8.67
C SER A 156 22.09 -4.10 -7.55
N THR A 157 23.36 -4.10 -7.14
CA THR A 157 23.90 -3.35 -5.99
C THR A 157 23.60 -1.85 -6.01
N ASP A 158 23.61 -1.21 -7.18
CA ASP A 158 23.35 0.25 -7.31
C ASP A 158 21.86 0.61 -7.22
N ASN A 159 20.99 -0.41 -7.26
CA ASN A 159 19.52 -0.34 -7.20
C ASN A 159 18.90 0.92 -7.87
N PRO A 160 19.16 1.15 -9.17
CA PRO A 160 18.58 2.27 -9.90
C PRO A 160 17.08 2.02 -10.12
N PRO A 161 16.23 3.06 -10.10
CA PRO A 161 14.79 2.93 -10.31
C PRO A 161 14.45 2.19 -11.61
N GLN A 162 13.72 1.08 -11.47
CA GLN A 162 13.37 0.16 -12.56
C GLN A 162 11.88 -0.13 -12.55
N VAL A 163 11.33 -0.47 -13.73
CA VAL A 163 9.93 -0.87 -13.86
C VAL A 163 9.80 -2.33 -13.45
N TYR A 164 8.93 -2.61 -12.49
CA TYR A 164 8.53 -3.96 -12.08
C TYR A 164 7.07 -4.20 -12.46
N GLN A 165 6.76 -5.42 -12.88
CA GLN A 165 5.39 -5.93 -13.01
C GLN A 165 5.24 -7.13 -12.08
N LEU A 166 4.28 -7.05 -11.16
CA LEU A 166 3.90 -8.11 -10.23
C LEU A 166 2.58 -8.73 -10.72
N ASN A 167 2.56 -10.04 -10.89
CA ASN A 167 1.43 -10.81 -11.39
C ASN A 167 0.85 -11.70 -10.28
N PHE A 168 -0.38 -11.41 -9.86
CA PHE A 168 -1.08 -12.14 -8.79
C PHE A 168 -2.06 -13.20 -9.35
N GLY A 169 -1.89 -13.60 -10.61
CA GLY A 169 -2.78 -14.52 -11.31
C GLY A 169 -3.95 -13.79 -11.97
N ALA A 170 -5.18 -14.24 -11.72
CA ALA A 170 -6.39 -13.68 -12.33
C ALA A 170 -7.58 -13.70 -11.36
N ASP A 171 -8.40 -12.64 -11.41
CA ASP A 171 -9.74 -12.62 -10.82
C ASP A 171 -10.79 -13.02 -11.88
N GLN A 172 -12.08 -13.00 -11.51
CA GLN A 172 -13.17 -13.31 -12.45
C GLN A 172 -13.30 -12.30 -13.61
N ASN A 173 -12.60 -11.16 -13.55
CA ASN A 173 -12.62 -10.09 -14.53
C ASN A 173 -11.33 -10.03 -15.38
N GLY A 174 -10.40 -10.97 -15.19
CA GLY A 174 -9.17 -11.10 -15.99
C GLY A 174 -7.88 -11.09 -15.14
N PRO A 175 -6.71 -10.92 -15.77
CA PRO A 175 -5.44 -10.93 -15.05
C PRO A 175 -5.37 -9.82 -14.00
N LEU A 176 -4.71 -10.14 -12.88
CA LEU A 176 -4.46 -9.23 -11.76
C LEU A 176 -2.97 -8.89 -11.73
N LYS A 177 -2.65 -7.71 -12.27
CA LYS A 177 -1.28 -7.21 -12.38
C LYS A 177 -1.16 -5.85 -11.73
N VAL A 178 0.01 -5.58 -11.17
CA VAL A 178 0.41 -4.26 -10.66
C VAL A 178 1.74 -3.90 -11.28
N GLU A 179 1.82 -2.69 -11.83
CA GLU A 179 3.05 -2.10 -12.32
C GLU A 179 3.55 -1.01 -11.37
N ALA A 180 4.86 -0.98 -11.12
CA ALA A 180 5.48 -0.01 -10.24
C ALA A 180 6.89 0.35 -10.72
N VAL A 181 7.38 1.52 -10.33
CA VAL A 181 8.78 1.92 -10.48
C VAL A 181 9.42 1.96 -9.10
N LEU A 182 10.40 1.08 -8.87
CA LEU A 182 11.11 0.89 -7.61
C LEU A 182 12.62 1.05 -7.85
#